data_AF-A0A5N0EQY3-F1
#
_entry.id   AF-A0A5N0EQY3-F1
#
_cell.length_a   1.000
_cell.length_b   1.000
_cell.length_c   1.000
_cell.angle_alpha   90.00
_cell.angle_beta   90.00
_cell.angle_gamma   90.00
#
_symmetry.space_group_name_H-M   'P 1'
#
loop_
_entity.id
_entity.type
_entity.pdbx_description
1 polymer ?
#
loop_
_entity_poly.entity_id
_entity_poly.type
_entity_poly.pdbx_seq_one_letter_code
_entity_poly.pdbx_strand_id
1 'polypeptide(L)' 'MAPGWYPDNANPALLRWFDGHQWTAQTQPRQ' A
#
# COMPACT_ATOMS: atom_id res chain seq x y z
N MET A 1 -12.02 -4.21 -1.16
CA MET A 1 -11.31 -2.93 -1.28
C MET A 1 -10.95 -2.75 -2.74
N ALA A 2 -10.94 -1.52 -3.25
CA ALA A 2 -10.55 -1.29 -4.64
C ALA A 2 -9.01 -1.44 -4.78
N PRO A 3 -8.50 -1.82 -5.96
CA PRO A 3 -7.07 -1.76 -6.22
C PRO A 3 -6.56 -0.32 -6.04
N GLY A 4 -5.48 -0.13 -5.29
CA GLY A 4 -5.02 1.21 -4.94
C GLY A 4 -3.85 1.24 -3.96
N TRP A 5 -3.36 2.46 -3.72
CA TRP A 5 -2.35 2.75 -2.71
C TRP A 5 -3.00 3.04 -1.37
N TYR A 6 -2.56 2.33 -0.33
CA TYR A 6 -3.09 2.45 1.01
C TYR A 6 -1.95 2.58 2.03
N PRO A 7 -2.20 3.17 3.22
CA PRO A 7 -1.19 3.25 4.28
C PRO A 7 -0.60 1.88 4.60
N ASP A 8 0.73 1.80 4.70
CA ASP A 8 1.36 0.59 5.20
C ASP A 8 1.28 0.55 6.73
N ASN A 9 0.80 -0.58 7.27
CA ASN A 9 0.64 -0.75 8.72
C ASN A 9 1.98 -0.89 9.47
N ALA A 10 3.04 -1.37 8.80
CA ALA A 10 4.34 -1.54 9.44
C ALA A 10 5.14 -0.23 9.42
N ASN A 11 5.00 0.56 8.36
CA ASN A 11 5.63 1.87 8.25
C ASN A 11 4.63 2.95 7.78
N PRO A 12 4.18 3.85 8.68
CA PRO A 12 3.20 4.87 8.34
C PRO A 12 3.70 5.92 7.33
N ALA A 13 5.01 5.97 7.03
CA ALA A 13 5.60 6.81 6.00
C ALA A 13 5.48 6.23 4.58
N LEU A 14 4.99 4.99 4.44
CA LEU A 14 4.85 4.31 3.16
C LEU A 14 3.38 4.09 2.79
N LEU A 15 3.14 4.05 1.48
CA LEU A 15 1.96 3.44 0.89
C LEU A 15 2.35 2.07 0.35
N ARG A 16 1.47 1.08 0.53
CA ARG A 16 1.59 -0.24 -0.09
C ARG A 16 0.47 -0.45 -1.09
N TRP A 17 0.78 -1.12 -2.19
CA TRP A 17 -0.21 -1.40 -3.23
C TRP A 17 -1.08 -2.59 -2.82
N PHE A 18 -2.39 -2.42 -2.93
CA PHE A 18 -3.38 -3.49 -2.86
C PHE A 18 -3.92 -3.72 -4.27
N ASP A 19 -3.88 -4.96 -4.76
CA ASP A 19 -4.29 -5.27 -6.15
C ASP A 19 -5.80 -5.56 -6.29
N GLY A 20 -6.56 -5.50 -5.19
CA GLY A 20 -7.98 -5.87 -5.15
C GLY A 20 -8.23 -7.20 -4.43
N HIS A 21 -7.22 -8.07 -4.33
CA HIS A 21 -7.28 -9.38 -3.70
C HIS A 21 -6.27 -9.52 -2.55
N GLN A 22 -5.05 -9.01 -2.72
CA GLN A 22 -3.96 -9.08 -1.76
C GLN A 22 -3.06 -7.85 -1.79
N TRP A 23 -2.30 -7.68 -0.71
CA TRP A 23 -1.25 -6.67 -0.65
C TRP A 23 0.01 -7.17 -1.34
N THR A 24 0.59 -6.34 -2.20
CA THR A 24 1.85 -6.69 -2.88
C THR A 24 3.06 -6.20 -2.10
N ALA A 25 4.26 -6.48 -2.61
CA ALA A 25 5.52 -5.94 -2.08
C ALA A 25 5.81 -4.50 -2.56
N GLN A 26 4.99 -3.98 -3.48
CA GLN A 26 5.22 -2.67 -4.07
C GLN A 26 4.87 -1.58 -3.04
N THR A 27 5.86 -0.76 -2.71
CA THR A 27 5.72 0.34 -1.75
C THR A 27 6.23 1.64 -2.34
N GLN A 28 5.67 2.76 -1.89
CA GLN A 28 6.15 4.09 -2.25
C GLN A 28 6.10 5.04 -1.04
N PRO A 29 6.89 6.13 -1.06
CA PRO A 29 6.80 7.16 -0.02
C PRO A 29 5.43 7.84 -0.03
N ARG A 30 4.96 8.20 1.17
CA ARG A 30 3.88 9.20 1.33
C ARG A 30 4.51 10.58 1.18
N GLN A 31 4.22 11.23 0.04
CA GLN A 31 4.60 12.63 -0.21
C GLN A 31 3.71 13.60 0.57
#